data_AF-A0AB38FU58-F1
#
_entry.id   AF-A0AB38FU58-F1
#
_cell.length_a   1.000
_cell.length_b   1.000
_cell.length_c   1.000
_cell.angle_alpha   90.00
_cell.angle_beta   90.00
_cell.angle_gamma   90.00
#
_symmetry.space_group_name_H-M   'P 1'
#
loop_
_entity.id
_entity.type
_entity.pdbx_description
1 polymer ?
#
loop_
_entity_poly.entity_id
_entity_poly.type
_entity_poly.pdbx_seq_one_letter_code
_entity_poly.pdbx_strand_id
1 'polypeptide(L)'
;MNKLSALTGQGLAQPEIGQRYNSEPTMSSLEMVDYINAERKAKAEAEGLEFPCKKYRKLSHDNFLKKVPKVLGENDCRKFLRQYKDSTGRELPCYQLPKREACLMAMSYSYELQAKVYDYMEELDRQAHGYLNYSVQELQDIVAGARKVSDEDSSDAGRRLRKRQDDLVLLERAESLVESLSQLKLDLIGGDTYLEVR
;
A
#
# COMPACT_ATOMS: atom_id res chain seq x y z
N MET A 1 43.32 8.53 -20.11
CA MET A 1 42.88 7.99 -18.80
C MET A 1 42.35 9.15 -17.96
N ASN A 2 41.04 9.41 -17.98
CA ASN A 2 40.38 10.35 -17.07
C ASN A 2 39.17 9.62 -16.48
N LYS A 3 39.26 9.25 -15.21
CA LYS A 3 38.13 8.68 -14.46
C LYS A 3 37.38 9.83 -13.80
N LEU A 4 36.14 10.04 -14.20
CA LEU A 4 35.17 10.88 -13.50
C LEU A 4 34.77 10.14 -12.21
N SER A 5 35.33 10.54 -11.07
CA SER A 5 34.83 10.14 -9.76
C SER A 5 33.65 11.06 -9.40
N ALA A 6 32.44 10.53 -9.50
CA ALA A 6 31.24 11.17 -8.96
C ALA A 6 31.37 11.30 -7.45
N LEU A 7 31.17 12.51 -6.92
CA LEU A 7 31.00 12.74 -5.48
C LEU A 7 29.79 11.92 -5.01
N THR A 8 30.08 10.88 -4.26
CA THR A 8 29.12 10.14 -3.43
C THR A 8 28.39 11.13 -2.53
N GLY A 9 27.08 11.26 -2.75
CA GLY A 9 26.19 12.01 -1.87
C GLY A 9 26.34 11.48 -0.45
N GLN A 10 26.59 12.39 0.48
CA GLN A 10 26.52 12.13 1.91
C GLN A 10 25.13 11.57 2.20
N GLY A 11 25.10 10.33 2.65
CA GLY A 11 23.90 9.71 3.18
C GLY A 11 23.43 10.51 4.38
N LEU A 12 22.39 11.31 4.20
CA LEU A 12 21.48 11.62 5.29
C LEU A 12 20.88 10.28 5.69
N ALA A 13 21.39 9.73 6.80
CA ALA A 13 20.78 8.59 7.45
C ALA A 13 19.31 8.96 7.69
N GLN A 14 18.41 8.33 6.94
CA GLN A 14 17.00 8.40 7.25
C GLN A 14 16.86 7.88 8.68
N PRO A 15 16.24 8.63 9.60
CA PRO A 15 15.94 8.08 10.90
C PRO A 15 15.10 6.82 10.66
N GLU A 16 15.42 5.73 11.36
CA GLU A 16 14.59 4.53 11.38
C GLU A 16 13.29 4.87 12.10
N ILE A 17 12.39 5.52 11.37
CA ILE A 17 11.04 5.83 11.82
C ILE A 17 10.30 4.51 11.85
N GLY A 18 9.81 4.19 13.04
CA GLY A 18 9.48 2.84 13.44
C GLY A 18 8.51 2.13 12.51
N GLN A 19 8.75 0.84 12.32
CA GLN A 19 7.77 -0.12 11.87
C GLN A 19 6.54 -0.05 12.79
N ARG A 20 5.55 0.76 12.43
CA ARG A 20 4.21 0.73 12.98
C ARG A 20 3.25 0.46 11.83
N TYR A 21 2.35 -0.49 12.07
CA TYR A 21 1.49 -1.18 11.11
C TYR A 21 0.72 -0.25 10.16
N ASN A 22 1.40 0.23 9.13
CA ASN A 22 0.82 0.33 7.81
C ASN A 22 0.42 -1.10 7.45
N SER A 23 -0.86 -1.46 7.67
CA SER A 23 -1.38 -2.72 7.18
C SER A 23 -1.22 -2.67 5.68
N GLU A 24 -0.14 -3.28 5.16
CA GLU A 24 0.10 -3.37 3.73
C GLU A 24 -1.21 -3.84 3.07
N PRO A 25 -1.65 -3.22 1.98
CA PRO A 25 -2.84 -3.67 1.28
C PRO A 25 -2.64 -5.14 0.93
N THR A 26 -3.60 -5.97 1.34
CA THR A 26 -3.61 -7.41 1.03
C THR A 26 -4.87 -7.75 0.24
N MET A 27 -4.73 -8.72 -0.65
CA MET A 27 -5.85 -9.33 -1.36
C MET A 27 -6.06 -10.75 -0.84
N SER A 28 -7.30 -11.09 -0.50
CA SER A 28 -7.65 -12.43 -0.06
C SER A 28 -7.64 -13.43 -1.22
N SER A 29 -7.39 -14.70 -0.92
CA SER A 29 -7.48 -15.77 -1.92
C SER A 29 -8.88 -15.97 -2.48
N LEU A 30 -9.93 -15.54 -1.76
CA LEU A 30 -11.31 -15.55 -2.26
C LEU A 30 -11.50 -14.48 -3.33
N GLU A 31 -11.11 -13.24 -3.02
CA GLU A 31 -11.15 -12.13 -3.99
C GLU A 31 -10.36 -12.47 -5.25
N MET A 32 -9.15 -13.03 -5.10
CA MET A 32 -8.34 -13.43 -6.25
C MET A 32 -9.07 -14.45 -7.15
N VAL A 33 -9.77 -15.43 -6.55
CA VAL A 33 -10.55 -16.42 -7.31
C VAL A 33 -11.71 -15.76 -8.05
N ASP A 34 -12.37 -14.79 -7.44
CA ASP A 34 -13.46 -14.04 -8.06
C ASP A 34 -12.95 -13.19 -9.23
N TYR A 35 -11.81 -12.49 -9.07
CA TYR A 35 -11.15 -11.76 -10.15
C TYR A 35 -10.78 -12.67 -11.33
N ILE A 36 -10.17 -13.83 -11.04
CA ILE A 36 -9.81 -14.81 -12.08
C ILE A 36 -11.06 -15.31 -12.82
N ASN A 37 -12.13 -15.61 -12.08
CA ASN A 37 -13.36 -16.11 -12.68
C ASN A 37 -14.10 -15.04 -13.48
N ALA A 38 -14.09 -13.79 -13.02
CA ALA A 38 -14.67 -12.65 -13.73
C ALA A 38 -13.92 -12.41 -15.05
N GLU A 39 -12.59 -12.46 -15.05
CA GLU A 39 -11.78 -12.33 -16.27
C GLU A 39 -12.05 -13.49 -17.25
N ARG A 40 -12.11 -14.73 -16.75
CA ARG A 40 -12.44 -15.91 -17.57
C ARG A 40 -13.85 -15.81 -18.17
N LYS A 41 -14.81 -15.30 -17.41
CA LYS A 41 -16.17 -15.05 -17.89
C LYS A 41 -16.18 -14.00 -18.99
N ALA A 42 -15.51 -12.86 -18.78
CA ALA A 42 -15.39 -11.81 -19.80
C ALA A 42 -14.73 -12.31 -21.09
N LYS A 43 -13.70 -13.17 -20.98
CA LYS A 43 -13.06 -13.80 -22.15
C LYS A 43 -13.97 -14.79 -22.87
N ALA A 44 -14.76 -15.57 -22.14
CA ALA A 44 -15.74 -16.46 -22.73
C ALA A 44 -16.81 -15.67 -23.51
N GLU A 45 -17.37 -14.63 -22.89
CA GLU A 45 -18.41 -13.77 -23.49
C GLU A 45 -17.88 -13.03 -24.72
N ALA A 46 -16.64 -12.53 -24.69
CA ALA A 46 -16.00 -11.90 -25.85
C ALA A 46 -15.83 -12.86 -27.04
N GLU A 47 -15.73 -14.16 -26.78
CA GLU A 47 -15.67 -15.20 -27.80
C GLU A 47 -17.05 -15.79 -28.16
N GLY A 48 -18.14 -15.26 -27.59
CA GLY A 48 -19.50 -15.76 -27.79
C GLY A 48 -19.77 -17.11 -27.12
N LEU A 49 -18.97 -17.49 -26.12
CA LEU A 49 -19.11 -18.73 -25.36
C LEU A 49 -19.77 -18.47 -24.00
N GLU A 50 -20.59 -19.41 -23.53
CA GLU A 50 -21.12 -19.36 -22.16
C GLU A 50 -20.05 -19.73 -21.13
N PHE A 51 -20.11 -19.12 -19.95
CA PHE A 51 -19.24 -19.46 -18.82
C PHE A 51 -20.04 -20.23 -17.74
N PRO A 52 -19.54 -21.36 -17.23
CA PRO A 52 -18.24 -21.99 -17.51
C PRO A 52 -18.25 -22.91 -18.75
N CYS A 53 -17.16 -22.93 -19.51
CA CYS A 53 -16.98 -23.82 -20.67
C CYS A 53 -15.66 -24.62 -20.63
N LYS A 54 -15.45 -25.49 -21.62
CA LYS A 54 -14.25 -26.34 -21.71
C LYS A 54 -12.95 -25.51 -21.76
N LYS A 55 -12.99 -24.35 -22.42
CA LYS A 55 -11.87 -23.40 -22.54
C LYS A 55 -11.71 -22.56 -21.27
N TYR A 56 -12.80 -22.03 -20.73
CA TYR A 56 -12.82 -21.19 -19.53
C TYR A 56 -13.56 -21.88 -18.38
N ARG A 57 -12.83 -22.74 -17.66
CA ARG A 57 -13.38 -23.45 -16.50
C ARG A 57 -13.46 -22.53 -15.29
N LYS A 58 -14.50 -22.68 -14.47
CA LYS A 58 -14.60 -22.03 -13.16
C LYS A 58 -13.48 -22.53 -12.24
N LEU A 59 -12.70 -21.60 -11.70
CA LEU A 59 -11.72 -21.87 -10.66
C LEU A 59 -12.44 -21.99 -9.32
N SER A 60 -12.21 -23.09 -8.60
CA SER A 60 -12.62 -23.23 -7.21
C SER A 60 -11.52 -22.75 -6.27
N HIS A 61 -11.92 -22.30 -5.07
CA HIS A 61 -10.99 -21.86 -4.03
C HIS A 61 -10.00 -22.97 -3.63
N ASP A 62 -10.45 -24.21 -3.46
CA ASP A 62 -9.57 -25.35 -3.17
C ASP A 62 -8.44 -25.54 -4.20
N ASN A 63 -8.74 -25.35 -5.48
CA ASN A 63 -7.74 -25.48 -6.54
C ASN A 63 -6.76 -24.31 -6.54
N PHE A 64 -7.21 -23.12 -6.14
CA PHE A 64 -6.33 -21.98 -5.92
C PHE A 64 -5.40 -22.26 -4.73
N LEU A 65 -5.92 -22.70 -3.59
CA LEU A 65 -5.12 -23.02 -2.39
C LEU A 65 -4.02 -24.07 -2.69
N LYS A 66 -4.33 -25.10 -3.48
CA LYS A 66 -3.34 -26.10 -3.92
C LYS A 66 -2.25 -25.54 -4.83
N LYS A 67 -2.52 -24.43 -5.53
CA LYS A 67 -1.57 -23.79 -6.44
C LYS A 67 -0.65 -22.81 -5.71
N VAL A 68 -1.11 -22.16 -4.64
CA VAL A 68 -0.34 -21.15 -3.90
C VAL A 68 1.06 -21.66 -3.47
N PRO A 69 1.21 -22.83 -2.82
CA PRO A 69 2.54 -23.35 -2.46
C PRO A 69 3.45 -23.65 -3.67
N LYS A 70 2.86 -23.97 -4.83
CA LYS A 70 3.63 -24.27 -6.06
C LYS A 70 4.19 -23.00 -6.71
N VAL A 71 3.49 -21.88 -6.55
CA VAL A 71 3.89 -20.59 -7.16
C VAL A 71 4.76 -19.79 -6.22
N LEU A 72 4.41 -19.74 -4.93
CA LEU A 72 5.12 -18.92 -3.94
C LEU A 72 6.19 -19.70 -3.16
N GLY A 73 6.19 -21.04 -3.24
CA GLY A 73 7.03 -21.90 -2.41
C GLY A 73 6.37 -22.25 -1.08
N GLU A 74 6.63 -23.47 -0.59
CA GLU A 74 5.96 -24.04 0.59
C GLU A 74 6.25 -23.29 1.90
N ASN A 75 7.43 -22.65 2.00
CA ASN A 75 7.83 -21.92 3.20
C ASN A 75 7.26 -20.51 3.21
N ASP A 76 7.29 -19.82 2.07
CA ASP A 76 6.83 -18.43 1.98
C ASP A 76 5.30 -18.32 2.04
N CYS A 77 4.57 -19.26 1.44
CA CYS A 77 3.10 -19.20 1.50
C CYS A 77 2.56 -19.26 2.94
N ARG A 78 3.25 -19.96 3.86
CA ARG A 78 2.81 -20.10 5.26
C ARG A 78 2.71 -18.76 5.99
N LYS A 79 3.51 -17.77 5.60
CA LYS A 79 3.49 -16.41 6.19
C LYS A 79 2.15 -15.71 5.98
N PHE A 80 1.53 -16.00 4.84
CA PHE A 80 0.31 -15.36 4.36
C PHE A 80 -0.95 -16.18 4.64
N LEU A 81 -0.80 -17.36 5.27
CA LEU A 81 -1.94 -18.21 5.60
C LEU A 81 -2.78 -17.55 6.69
N ARG A 82 -4.08 -17.52 6.46
CA ARG A 82 -5.11 -16.99 7.35
C ARG A 82 -6.31 -17.92 7.35
N GLN A 83 -7.32 -17.59 8.13
CA GLN A 83 -8.58 -18.31 8.17
C GLN A 83 -9.72 -17.32 8.00
N TYR A 84 -10.81 -17.75 7.39
CA TYR A 84 -12.05 -16.98 7.32
C TYR A 84 -13.21 -17.83 7.85
N LYS A 85 -14.21 -17.16 8.38
CA LYS A 85 -15.44 -17.79 8.85
C LYS A 85 -16.47 -17.78 7.74
N ASP A 86 -16.92 -18.96 7.35
CA ASP A 86 -17.97 -19.13 6.35
C ASP A 86 -19.36 -18.81 6.94
N SER A 87 -20.39 -18.66 6.10
CA SER A 87 -21.78 -18.45 6.53
C SER A 87 -22.32 -19.58 7.40
N THR A 88 -21.71 -20.78 7.29
CA THR A 88 -21.99 -21.94 8.15
C THR A 88 -21.30 -21.90 9.52
N GLY A 89 -20.49 -20.87 9.77
CA GLY A 89 -19.74 -20.67 11.01
C GLY A 89 -18.43 -21.47 11.09
N ARG A 90 -18.06 -22.20 10.03
CA ARG A 90 -16.82 -22.99 9.95
C ARG A 90 -15.63 -22.09 9.62
N GLU A 91 -14.49 -22.38 10.23
CA GLU A 91 -13.22 -21.74 9.90
C GLU A 91 -12.55 -22.51 8.74
N LEU A 92 -12.31 -21.81 7.63
CA LEU A 92 -11.70 -22.35 6.43
C LEU A 92 -10.38 -21.62 6.13
N PRO A 93 -9.35 -22.34 5.63
CA PRO A 93 -8.07 -21.73 5.31
C PRO A 93 -8.20 -20.78 4.12
N CYS A 94 -7.58 -19.61 4.22
CA CYS A 94 -7.40 -18.66 3.12
C CYS A 94 -5.97 -18.08 3.12
N TYR A 95 -5.64 -17.31 2.10
CA TYR A 95 -4.41 -16.53 2.09
C TYR A 95 -4.76 -15.05 2.04
N GLN A 96 -4.00 -14.22 2.76
CA GLN A 96 -3.96 -12.78 2.59
C GLN A 96 -2.63 -12.42 1.93
N LEU A 97 -2.68 -12.17 0.63
CA LEU A 97 -1.51 -11.99 -0.20
C LEU A 97 -1.15 -10.50 -0.30
N PRO A 98 0.10 -10.10 0.03
CA PRO A 98 0.58 -8.76 -0.29
C PRO A 98 0.62 -8.55 -1.81
N LYS A 99 0.77 -7.29 -2.21
CA LYS A 99 0.81 -6.85 -3.61
C LYS A 99 1.71 -7.72 -4.50
N ARG A 100 2.94 -8.02 -4.06
CA ARG A 100 3.89 -8.82 -4.84
C ARG A 100 3.40 -10.25 -5.06
N GLU A 101 2.97 -10.93 -4.01
CA GLU A 101 2.52 -12.32 -4.07
C GLU A 101 1.17 -12.45 -4.79
N ALA A 102 0.28 -11.47 -4.63
CA ALA A 102 -0.97 -11.37 -5.39
C ALA A 102 -0.66 -11.25 -6.90
N CYS A 103 0.29 -10.39 -7.28
CA CYS A 103 0.75 -10.27 -8.67
C CYS A 103 1.37 -11.57 -9.19
N LEU A 104 2.23 -12.24 -8.41
CA LEU A 104 2.80 -13.54 -8.79
C LEU A 104 1.72 -14.61 -9.01
N MET A 105 0.69 -14.62 -8.16
CA MET A 105 -0.45 -15.50 -8.35
C MET A 105 -1.21 -15.17 -9.62
N ALA A 106 -1.48 -13.90 -9.90
CA ALA A 106 -2.16 -13.45 -11.12
C ALA A 106 -1.37 -13.82 -12.39
N MET A 107 -0.05 -13.60 -12.39
CA MET A 107 0.87 -14.01 -13.47
C MET A 107 0.75 -15.48 -13.83
N SER A 108 0.56 -16.34 -12.82
CA SER A 108 0.44 -17.78 -13.02
C SER A 108 -0.84 -18.18 -13.78
N TYR A 109 -1.78 -17.25 -13.99
CA TYR A 109 -3.02 -17.44 -14.73
C TYR A 109 -3.07 -16.62 -16.02
N SER A 110 -2.72 -15.33 -15.99
CA SER A 110 -2.67 -14.47 -17.18
C SER A 110 -1.87 -13.18 -16.94
N TYR A 111 -1.19 -12.69 -17.97
CA TYR A 111 -0.52 -11.38 -17.93
C TYR A 111 -1.51 -10.20 -17.87
N GLU A 112 -2.68 -10.33 -18.48
CA GLU A 112 -3.71 -9.28 -18.42
C GLU A 112 -4.31 -9.17 -17.01
N LEU A 113 -4.51 -10.31 -16.35
CA LEU A 113 -4.91 -10.36 -14.95
C LEU A 113 -3.87 -9.71 -14.04
N GLN A 114 -2.59 -9.96 -14.30
CA GLN A 114 -1.50 -9.36 -13.53
C GLN A 114 -1.58 -7.84 -13.56
N ALA A 115 -1.77 -7.23 -14.74
CA ALA A 115 -1.89 -5.77 -14.85
C ALA A 115 -3.07 -5.24 -14.02
N LYS A 116 -4.25 -5.86 -14.15
CA LYS A 116 -5.45 -5.47 -13.39
C LYS A 116 -5.28 -5.60 -11.88
N VAL A 117 -4.69 -6.72 -11.42
CA VAL A 117 -4.41 -6.93 -9.99
C VAL A 117 -3.38 -5.93 -9.49
N TYR A 118 -2.35 -5.62 -10.28
CA TYR A 118 -1.36 -4.62 -9.91
C TYR A 118 -2.00 -3.24 -9.77
N ASP A 119 -2.79 -2.81 -10.75
CA ASP A 119 -3.48 -1.51 -10.72
C ASP A 119 -4.44 -1.41 -9.52
N TYR A 120 -5.19 -2.48 -9.24
CA TYR A 120 -6.07 -2.54 -8.06
C TYR A 120 -5.29 -2.46 -6.75
N MET A 121 -4.18 -3.19 -6.63
CA MET A 121 -3.36 -3.17 -5.42
C MET A 121 -2.63 -1.84 -5.26
N GLU A 122 -2.19 -1.20 -6.34
CA GLU A 122 -1.63 0.15 -6.34
C GLU A 122 -2.66 1.19 -5.87
N GLU A 123 -3.91 1.05 -6.30
CA GLU A 123 -4.99 1.94 -5.85
C GLU A 123 -5.31 1.74 -4.36
N LEU A 124 -5.34 0.50 -3.88
CA LEU A 124 -5.48 0.22 -2.44
C LEU A 124 -4.31 0.80 -1.63
N ASP A 125 -3.09 0.69 -2.16
CA ASP A 125 -1.87 1.27 -1.57
C ASP A 125 -2.01 2.79 -1.44
N ARG A 126 -2.45 3.45 -2.53
CA ARG A 126 -2.73 4.88 -2.56
C ARG A 126 -3.83 5.29 -1.59
N GLN A 127 -4.87 4.48 -1.44
CA GLN A 127 -5.96 4.76 -0.48
C GLN A 127 -5.52 4.56 0.97
N ALA A 128 -4.73 3.51 1.24
CA ALA A 128 -4.27 3.17 2.58
C ALA A 128 -3.21 4.16 3.11
N HIS A 129 -2.33 4.67 2.23
CA HIS A 129 -1.27 5.59 2.60
C HIS A 129 -1.56 7.06 2.27
N GLY A 130 -2.65 7.33 1.53
CA GLY A 130 -2.94 8.66 1.00
C GLY A 130 -1.82 9.17 0.08
N TYR A 131 -1.86 10.45 -0.26
CA TYR A 131 -0.74 11.11 -0.96
C TYR A 131 0.46 11.40 -0.04
N LEU A 132 0.29 11.20 1.28
CA LEU A 132 1.29 11.54 2.30
C LEU A 132 1.55 10.34 3.19
N ASN A 133 2.69 9.68 2.98
CA ASN A 133 3.19 8.59 3.83
C ASN A 133 3.72 9.10 5.19
N TYR A 134 3.24 10.26 5.65
CA TYR A 134 3.66 10.89 6.90
C TYR A 134 2.46 11.09 7.80
N SER A 135 2.56 10.64 9.04
CA SER A 135 1.64 11.01 10.10
C SER A 135 1.79 12.50 10.43
N VAL A 136 0.74 13.09 11.00
CA VAL A 136 0.78 14.49 11.48
C VAL A 136 1.95 14.70 12.45
N GLN A 137 2.26 13.72 13.30
CA GLN A 137 3.38 13.79 14.23
C GLN A 137 4.74 13.83 13.52
N GLU A 138 4.93 13.01 12.48
CA GLU A 138 6.16 13.02 11.69
C GLU A 138 6.33 14.34 10.94
N LEU A 139 5.24 14.92 10.43
CA LEU A 139 5.28 16.25 9.82
C LEU A 139 5.69 17.33 10.83
N GLN A 140 5.19 17.26 12.07
CA GLN A 140 5.61 18.16 13.15
C GLN A 140 7.11 18.02 13.45
N ASP A 141 7.60 16.78 13.54
CA ASP A 141 9.02 16.50 13.83
C ASP A 141 9.93 16.99 12.69
N ILE A 142 9.52 16.83 11.43
CA ILE A 142 10.24 17.34 10.25
C ILE A 142 10.36 18.87 10.30
N VAL A 143 9.24 19.55 10.58
CA VAL A 143 9.20 21.02 10.63
C VAL A 143 10.03 21.55 11.81
N ALA A 144 9.92 20.92 12.98
CA ALA A 144 10.73 21.25 14.15
C ALA A 144 12.23 21.02 13.92
N GLY A 145 12.61 19.96 13.22
CA GLY A 145 13.98 19.69 12.82
C GLY A 145 14.53 20.73 11.84
N ALA A 146 13.74 21.08 10.82
CA ALA A 146 14.12 22.11 9.84
C ALA A 146 14.33 23.49 10.49
N ARG A 147 13.52 23.83 11.49
CA ARG A 147 13.68 25.07 12.26
C ARG A 147 14.99 25.13 13.04
N LYS A 148 15.35 24.05 13.73
CA LYS A 148 16.64 23.94 14.44
C LYS A 148 17.84 24.09 13.50
N VAL A 149 17.80 23.48 12.32
CA VAL A 149 18.88 23.58 11.32
C VAL A 149 19.01 25.01 10.78
N SER A 150 17.89 25.70 10.56
CA SER A 150 17.87 27.11 10.16
C SER A 150 18.48 28.02 11.25
N ASP A 151 18.26 27.69 12.52
CA ASP A 151 18.80 28.44 13.65
C ASP A 151 20.31 28.19 13.88
N GLU A 152 20.80 26.97 13.60
CA GLU A 152 22.21 26.56 13.77
C GLU A 152 23.14 27.11 12.67
N ASP A 153 22.65 27.36 11.45
CA ASP A 153 23.42 27.98 10.37
C ASP A 153 23.57 29.50 10.60
N SER A 154 24.18 29.94 11.72
CA SER A 154 24.23 31.35 12.18
C SER A 154 25.62 32.05 12.24
N SER A 155 26.64 31.62 11.47
CA SER A 155 28.02 32.15 11.57
C SER A 155 28.51 33.13 10.48
N ASP A 156 27.71 33.55 9.48
CA ASP A 156 28.11 34.54 8.45
C ASP A 156 26.93 35.51 8.17
N ALA A 157 27.17 36.82 7.98
CA ALA A 157 26.12 37.81 8.31
C ALA A 157 25.26 38.29 7.11
N GLY A 158 25.84 38.47 5.91
CA GLY A 158 25.20 39.27 4.85
C GLY A 158 24.26 38.51 3.90
N ARG A 159 24.70 37.38 3.34
CA ARG A 159 23.89 36.53 2.43
C ARG A 159 22.81 35.73 3.20
N ARG A 160 23.01 35.57 4.51
CA ARG A 160 22.22 34.73 5.43
C ARG A 160 20.97 35.42 5.96
N LEU A 161 20.94 36.75 6.04
CA LEU A 161 19.74 37.47 6.46
C LEU A 161 18.58 37.30 5.47
N ARG A 162 18.84 37.40 4.16
CA ARG A 162 17.80 37.18 3.14
C ARG A 162 17.34 35.73 3.09
N LYS A 163 18.29 34.79 3.10
CA LYS A 163 17.97 33.35 3.10
C LYS A 163 17.16 32.94 4.33
N ARG A 164 17.52 33.42 5.52
CA ARG A 164 16.73 33.22 6.75
C ARG A 164 15.34 33.83 6.68
N GLN A 165 15.18 35.00 6.06
CA GLN A 165 13.87 35.63 5.96
C GLN A 165 12.92 34.84 5.04
N ASP A 166 13.44 34.31 3.93
CA ASP A 166 12.66 33.46 3.02
C ASP A 166 12.35 32.08 3.66
N ASP A 167 13.35 31.45 4.30
CA ASP A 167 13.20 30.16 4.98
C ASP A 167 12.23 30.26 6.16
N LEU A 168 12.25 31.35 6.93
CA LEU A 168 11.34 31.56 8.06
C LEU A 168 9.88 31.68 7.62
N VAL A 169 9.59 32.42 6.54
CA VAL A 169 8.23 32.53 5.98
C VAL A 169 7.73 31.17 5.49
N LEU A 170 8.61 30.35 4.93
CA LEU A 170 8.27 29.01 4.47
C LEU A 170 8.02 28.05 5.65
N LEU A 171 8.85 28.13 6.70
CA LEU A 171 8.68 27.32 7.92
C LEU A 171 7.40 27.69 8.68
N GLU A 172 7.09 28.98 8.83
CA GLU A 172 5.84 29.43 9.46
C GLU A 172 4.60 28.93 8.71
N ARG A 173 4.64 28.97 7.37
CA ARG A 173 3.57 28.38 6.55
C ARG A 173 3.47 26.87 6.78
N ALA A 174 4.60 26.16 6.81
CA ALA A 174 4.61 24.72 7.04
C ALA A 174 4.05 24.36 8.44
N GLU A 175 4.44 25.08 9.49
CA GLU A 175 3.89 24.92 10.84
C GLU A 175 2.38 25.12 10.86
N SER A 176 1.89 26.22 10.27
CA SER A 176 0.45 26.53 10.22
C SER A 176 -0.36 25.46 9.48
N LEU A 177 0.20 24.88 8.41
CA LEU A 177 -0.46 23.81 7.66
C LEU A 177 -0.51 22.52 8.48
N VAL A 178 0.60 22.14 9.13
CA VAL A 178 0.64 20.94 9.98
C VAL A 178 -0.29 21.10 11.19
N GLU A 179 -0.37 22.29 11.78
CA GLU A 179 -1.30 22.59 12.86
C GLU A 179 -2.76 22.49 12.39
N SER A 180 -3.08 23.05 11.21
CA SER A 180 -4.42 22.92 10.62
C SER A 180 -4.81 21.46 10.35
N LEU A 181 -3.86 20.64 9.87
CA LEU A 181 -4.05 19.20 9.65
C LEU A 181 -4.31 18.47 10.96
N SER A 182 -3.63 18.85 12.05
CA SER A 182 -3.84 18.26 13.38
C SER A 182 -5.22 18.55 13.96
N GLN A 183 -5.85 19.65 13.56
CA GLN A 183 -7.15 20.11 14.03
C GLN A 183 -8.31 19.64 13.14
N LEU A 184 -8.02 19.06 11.97
CA LEU A 184 -9.05 18.49 11.09
C LEU A 184 -9.73 17.31 11.79
N LYS A 185 -10.96 17.53 12.23
CA LYS A 185 -11.84 16.50 12.74
C LYS A 185 -12.47 15.79 11.54
N LEU A 186 -11.93 14.63 11.18
CA LEU A 186 -12.52 13.77 10.16
C LEU A 186 -13.74 13.08 10.75
N ASP A 187 -14.94 13.56 10.44
CA ASP A 187 -16.16 12.80 10.66
C ASP A 187 -16.13 11.60 9.69
N LEU A 188 -15.69 10.44 10.20
CA LEU A 188 -15.73 9.18 9.48
C LEU A 188 -17.18 8.81 9.19
N ILE A 189 -17.67 9.16 8.00
CA ILE A 189 -18.94 8.69 7.46
C ILE A 189 -18.77 7.19 7.15
N GLY A 190 -19.24 6.33 8.06
CA GLY A 190 -19.29 4.89 7.82
C GLY A 190 -19.15 4.04 9.07
N GLY A 191 -20.01 4.26 10.06
CA GLY A 191 -20.05 3.46 11.29
C GLY A 191 -21.47 3.27 11.79
N ASP A 192 -22.42 2.97 10.90
CA ASP A 192 -23.77 2.59 11.29
C ASP A 192 -24.18 1.34 10.52
N THR A 193 -24.01 0.16 11.15
CA THR A 193 -24.81 -1.05 10.90
C THR A 193 -24.48 -2.16 11.92
N TYR A 194 -25.31 -2.20 12.98
CA TYR A 194 -25.94 -3.37 13.65
C TYR A 194 -25.10 -4.26 14.61
N LEU A 195 -25.59 -4.81 15.74
CA LEU A 195 -26.94 -5.19 16.21
C LEU A 195 -27.05 -5.10 17.76
N GLU A 196 -28.11 -4.48 18.29
CA GLU A 196 -28.59 -4.80 19.64
C GLU A 196 -29.34 -6.14 19.59
N VAL A 197 -28.87 -7.13 20.35
CA VAL A 197 -29.58 -8.38 20.60
C VAL A 197 -30.39 -8.19 21.87
N ARG A 198 -31.72 -8.29 21.73
CA ARG A 198 -32.67 -8.46 22.84
C ARG A 198 -32.51 -9.82 23.51
#